data_AF-A0A724WS37-F1
#
_entry.id   AF-A0A724WS37-F1
#
_cell.length_a   1.000
_cell.length_b   1.000
_cell.length_c   1.000
_cell.angle_alpha   90.00
_cell.angle_beta   90.00
_cell.angle_gamma   90.00
#
_symmetry.space_group_name_H-M   'P 1'
#
loop_
_entity.id
_entity.type
_entity.pdbx_description
1 polymer ?
#
loop_
_entity_poly.entity_id
_entity_poly.type
_entity_poly.pdbx_seq_one_letter_code
_entity_poly.pdbx_strand_id
1 'polypeptide(L)' 'LIAIGGGTYARSLTAGVAFGPVFPGGPEVAHQVDEYVDFEELLLAVAIYAEAIYELAK' A
#
# COMPACT_ATOMS: atom_id res chain seq x y z
N LEU A 1 10.36 -10.27 9.74
CA LEU A 1 10.04 -9.49 8.51
C LEU A 1 8.74 -10.08 7.95
N ILE A 2 7.70 -9.28 7.75
CA ILE A 2 6.50 -9.74 7.02
C ILE A 2 6.83 -9.54 5.55
N ALA A 3 7.02 -10.64 4.82
CA ALA A 3 7.14 -10.63 3.36
C ALA A 3 5.93 -11.39 2.81
N ILE A 4 5.31 -10.88 1.76
CA ILE A 4 4.14 -11.47 1.12
C ILE A 4 4.47 -11.95 -0.30
N GLY A 5 3.68 -12.89 -0.83
CA GLY A 5 3.89 -13.47 -2.16
C GLY A 5 3.44 -12.59 -3.33
N GLY A 6 2.77 -11.47 -3.07
CA GLY A 6 2.26 -10.55 -4.10
C GLY A 6 3.39 -9.88 -4.89
N GLY A 7 3.27 -9.86 -6.22
CA GLY A 7 4.20 -9.17 -7.10
C GLY A 7 3.81 -7.70 -7.28
N THR A 8 4.76 -6.79 -7.06
CA THR A 8 4.58 -5.35 -7.33
C THR A 8 5.72 -4.80 -8.21
N TYR A 9 5.56 -3.58 -8.72
CA TYR A 9 6.62 -2.89 -9.47
C TYR A 9 7.89 -2.61 -8.64
N ALA A 10 7.82 -2.71 -7.31
CA ALA A 10 8.99 -2.58 -6.44
C ALA A 10 10.12 -3.53 -6.84
N ARG A 11 9.77 -4.73 -7.35
CA ARG A 11 10.75 -5.74 -7.80
C ARG A 11 11.64 -5.29 -8.96
N SER A 12 11.21 -4.27 -9.70
CA SER A 12 11.95 -3.73 -10.84
C SER A 12 13.04 -2.75 -10.41
N LEU A 13 13.10 -2.36 -9.13
CA LEU A 13 14.06 -1.41 -8.58
C LEU A 13 15.03 -2.13 -7.63
N THR A 14 16.30 -1.73 -7.62
CA THR A 14 17.34 -2.34 -6.75
C THR A 14 17.00 -2.25 -5.26
N ALA A 15 16.35 -1.16 -4.84
CA ALA A 15 15.96 -0.90 -3.45
C ALA A 15 14.46 -0.57 -3.34
N GLY A 16 13.64 -1.06 -4.28
CA GLY A 16 12.20 -0.82 -4.26
C GLY A 16 11.51 -1.57 -3.13
N VAL A 17 10.51 -0.94 -2.53
CA VAL A 17 9.61 -1.55 -1.55
C VAL A 17 8.16 -1.40 -1.99
N ALA A 18 7.32 -2.36 -1.61
CA ALA A 18 5.87 -2.20 -1.66
C ALA A 18 5.41 -1.55 -0.35
N PHE A 19 4.56 -0.53 -0.42
CA PHE A 19 4.06 0.18 0.74
C PHE A 19 2.56 0.49 0.57
N GLY A 20 1.74 0.05 1.54
CA GLY A 20 0.27 0.18 1.53
C GLY A 20 -0.44 -0.74 0.52
N PRO A 21 -1.73 -0.50 0.22
CA PRO A 21 -2.66 0.35 0.98
C PRO A 21 -3.42 -0.40 2.09
N VAL A 22 -3.35 -1.73 2.15
CA VAL A 22 -4.08 -2.52 3.15
C VAL A 22 -3.46 -2.33 4.53
N PHE A 23 -4.26 -1.90 5.49
CA PHE A 23 -3.82 -1.69 6.87
C PHE A 23 -3.66 -3.03 7.61
N PRO A 24 -2.83 -3.09 8.67
CA PRO A 24 -2.65 -4.32 9.45
C PRO A 24 -3.98 -4.90 9.96
N GLY A 25 -4.26 -6.15 9.59
CA GLY A 25 -5.51 -6.83 9.95
C GLY A 25 -6.70 -6.51 9.02
N GLY A 26 -6.51 -5.66 8.02
CA GLY A 26 -7.50 -5.41 6.97
C GLY A 26 -7.71 -6.63 6.07
N PRO A 27 -8.88 -6.72 5.40
CA PRO A 27 -9.22 -7.86 4.56
C PRO A 27 -8.46 -7.82 3.22
N GLU A 28 -7.92 -8.97 2.82
CA GLU A 28 -7.27 -9.16 1.50
C GLU A 28 -8.31 -9.55 0.45
N VAL A 29 -8.89 -8.54 -0.21
CA VAL A 29 -9.97 -8.73 -1.19
C VAL A 29 -9.54 -8.53 -2.65
N ALA A 30 -8.26 -8.26 -2.90
CA ALA A 30 -7.74 -8.11 -4.25
C ALA A 30 -8.05 -9.35 -5.11
N HIS A 31 -8.62 -9.12 -6.29
CA HIS A 31 -9.07 -10.14 -7.25
C HIS A 31 -10.20 -11.05 -6.75
N GLN A 32 -10.94 -10.66 -5.71
CA GLN A 32 -12.13 -11.38 -5.25
C GLN A 32 -13.42 -10.74 -5.78
N VAL A 33 -14.54 -11.45 -5.68
CA VAL A 33 -15.87 -10.89 -5.94
C VAL A 33 -16.15 -9.79 -4.91
N ASP A 34 -16.77 -8.70 -5.36
CA ASP A 34 -17.07 -7.51 -4.55
C ASP A 34 -15.82 -6.85 -3.93
N GLU A 35 -14.68 -6.84 -4.65
CA GLU A 35 -13.47 -6.10 -4.27
C GLU A 35 -13.77 -4.63 -3.94
N TYR A 36 -13.28 -4.15 -2.80
CA TYR A 36 -13.54 -2.81 -2.29
C TYR A 36 -12.33 -2.25 -1.53
N VAL A 37 -12.42 -0.96 -1.21
CA VAL A 37 -11.56 -0.27 -0.24
C VAL A 37 -12.43 0.48 0.75
N ASP A 38 -12.05 0.50 2.03
CA ASP A 38 -12.72 1.34 3.01
C ASP A 38 -12.44 2.82 2.73
N PHE A 39 -13.47 3.66 2.80
CA PHE A 39 -13.35 5.06 2.41
C PHE A 39 -12.44 5.87 3.36
N GLU A 40 -12.52 5.61 4.67
CA GLU A 40 -11.71 6.33 5.65
C GLU A 40 -10.24 5.84 5.59
N GLU A 41 -10.02 4.53 5.40
CA GLU A 41 -8.68 4.00 5.17
C GLU A 41 -8.05 4.54 3.88
N LEU A 42 -8.84 4.72 2.81
CA LEU A 42 -8.37 5.33 1.57
C LEU A 42 -7.90 6.78 1.82
N LEU A 43 -8.71 7.59 2.51
CA LEU A 43 -8.33 8.98 2.82
C LEU A 43 -7.08 9.04 3.71
N LEU A 44 -6.97 8.13 4.69
CA LEU A 44 -5.79 8.03 5.53
C LEU A 44 -4.54 7.61 4.74
N ALA A 45 -4.66 6.64 3.83
CA ALA A 45 -3.56 6.23 2.96
C ALA A 45 -3.08 7.39 2.08
N VAL A 46 -4.00 8.20 1.54
CA VAL A 46 -3.66 9.41 0.78
C VAL A 46 -2.85 10.40 1.63
N ALA A 47 -3.27 10.65 2.87
CA ALA A 47 -2.55 11.54 3.77
C ALA A 47 -1.13 11.02 4.08
N ILE A 48 -0.99 9.71 4.33
CA ILE A 48 0.31 9.06 4.56
C ILE A 48 1.20 9.16 3.32
N TYR A 49 0.68 8.91 2.11
CA TYR A 49 1.46 9.03 0.88
C TYR A 49 1.91 10.46 0.62
N ALA A 50 1.04 11.45 0.86
CA ALA A 50 1.38 12.86 0.70
C ALA A 50 2.54 13.26 1.62
N GLU A 51 2.46 12.91 2.91
CA GLU A 51 3.53 13.17 3.88
C GLU A 51 4.82 12.43 3.51
N ALA A 52 4.74 11.14 3.14
CA ALA A 52 5.91 10.35 2.78
C ALA A 52 6.64 10.93 1.55
N ILE A 53 5.89 11.34 0.53
CA ILE A 53 6.47 11.97 -0.66
C ILE A 53 7.13 13.29 -0.29
N TYR A 54 6.49 14.13 0.53
CA TYR A 54 7.05 15.39 1.01
C TYR A 54 8.36 15.16 1.79
N GLU A 55 8.35 14.25 2.76
CA GLU A 55 9.50 13.95 3.60
C GLU A 55 10.68 13.34 2.82
N LEU A 56 10.42 12.61 1.74
CA LEU A 56 11.45 12.03 0.88
C LEU A 56 12.02 13.03 -0.14
N ALA A 57 11.29 14.12 -0.43
CA ALA A 57 11.68 15.10 -1.44
C ALA A 57 12.20 16.43 -0.87
N LYS A 58 12.15 16.63 0.45
CA LYS A 58 12.64 17.85 1.12
C LYS A 58 14.17 17.97 1.19
#